data_AF-A0A2S7K3Y3-F1
#
_entry.id   AF-A0A2S7K3Y3-F1
#
_cell.length_a   1.000
_cell.length_b   1.000
_cell.length_c   1.000
_cell.angle_alpha   90.00
_cell.angle_beta   90.00
_cell.angle_gamma   90.00
#
_symmetry.space_group_name_H-M   'P 1'
#
loop_
_entity.id
_entity.type
_entity.pdbx_description
1 polymer ?
#
loop_
_entity_poly.entity_id
_entity_poly.type
_entity_poly.pdbx_seq_one_letter_code
_entity_poly.pdbx_strand_id
1 'polypeptide(L)' 'MREFECIGASPPHDHPHVYLNMGLSDSMLCPYCATAYCFDTALAPDSVMPRDCLYRQC' A
#
# COMPACT_ATOMS: atom_id res chain seq x y z
N MET A 1 -3.76 -4.34 -13.87
CA MET A 1 -4.38 -4.71 -12.58
C MET A 1 -3.89 -3.72 -11.53
N ARG A 2 -4.68 -3.45 -10.50
CA ARG A 2 -4.32 -2.54 -9.40
C ARG A 2 -4.07 -3.39 -8.17
N GLU A 3 -2.79 -3.70 -7.94
CA GLU A 3 -2.35 -4.69 -6.97
C GLU A 3 -1.22 -4.07 -6.17
N PHE A 4 -1.29 -4.19 -4.85
CA PHE A 4 -0.35 -3.56 -3.92
C PHE A 4 0.10 -4.58 -2.89
N GLU A 5 1.39 -4.56 -2.57
CA GLU A 5 1.94 -5.34 -1.46
C GLU A 5 2.02 -4.44 -0.23
N CYS A 6 1.31 -4.81 0.83
CA CYS A 6 1.43 -4.16 2.12
C CYS A 6 2.46 -4.92 2.95
N ILE A 7 3.62 -4.29 3.19
CA ILE A 7 4.73 -4.87 3.95
C ILE A 7 4.58 -4.75 5.48
N GLY A 8 3.48 -4.16 5.95
CA GLY A 8 3.28 -3.81 7.36
C GLY A 8 3.49 -2.32 7.63
N ALA A 9 3.16 -1.92 8.86
CA ALA A 9 3.39 -0.58 9.40
C ALA A 9 4.44 -0.66 10.52
N SER A 10 4.80 0.47 11.12
CA SER A 10 5.70 0.43 12.29
C SER A 10 5.05 -0.34 13.46
N PRO A 11 5.85 -1.06 14.27
CA PRO A 11 5.37 -1.70 15.50
C PRO A 11 4.57 -0.71 16.37
N PRO A 12 3.44 -1.12 16.98
CA PRO A 12 2.92 -2.48 17.16
C PRO A 12 1.93 -2.98 16.09
N HIS A 13 1.69 -2.21 15.03
CA HIS A 13 0.70 -2.54 13.97
C HIS A 13 1.34 -3.24 12.77
N ASP A 14 2.54 -3.81 12.97
CA ASP A 14 3.27 -4.53 11.96
C ASP A 14 2.66 -5.93 11.72
N HIS A 15 2.66 -6.38 10.47
CA HIS A 15 2.12 -7.68 10.07
C HIS A 15 2.90 -8.21 8.86
N PRO A 16 2.88 -9.53 8.59
CA PRO A 16 3.61 -10.09 7.45
C PRO A 16 3.15 -9.49 6.12
N HIS A 17 4.01 -9.55 5.10
CA HIS A 17 3.68 -9.02 3.78
C HIS A 17 2.43 -9.68 3.21
N VAL A 18 1.42 -8.87 2.89
CA VAL A 18 0.16 -9.33 2.28
C VAL A 18 -0.09 -8.64 0.96
N TYR A 19 -0.66 -9.40 0.03
CA TYR A 19 -1.01 -8.89 -1.29
C TYR A 19 -2.47 -8.42 -1.30
N LEU A 20 -2.67 -7.15 -1.59
CA LEU A 20 -3.96 -6.47 -1.67
C LEU A 20 -4.31 -6.23 -3.13
N ASN A 21 -5.40 -6.83 -3.61
CA ASN A 21 -5.90 -6.58 -4.95
C ASN A 21 -7.07 -5.60 -4.88
N MET A 22 -6.90 -4.40 -5.43
CA MET A 22 -7.96 -3.38 -5.45
C MET A 22 -9.03 -3.66 -6.52
N GLY A 23 -8.70 -4.46 -7.54
CA GLY A 23 -9.62 -4.75 -8.65
C GLY A 23 -10.15 -3.48 -9.33
N LEU A 24 -11.47 -3.25 -9.19
CA LEU A 24 -12.19 -2.08 -9.72
C LEU A 24 -12.30 -0.92 -8.71
N SER A 25 -11.98 -1.15 -7.44
CA SER A 25 -11.98 -0.12 -6.42
C SER A 25 -10.77 0.79 -6.58
N ASP A 26 -10.96 2.06 -6.25
CA ASP A 26 -9.89 3.06 -6.26
C ASP A 26 -9.17 3.14 -4.91
N SER A 27 -9.85 2.77 -3.83
CA SER A 27 -9.31 2.77 -2.47
C SER A 27 -9.54 1.43 -1.77
N MET A 28 -8.57 0.99 -0.97
CA MET A 28 -8.65 -0.23 -0.16
C MET A 28 -7.95 -0.02 1.18
N LEU A 29 -8.52 -0.60 2.23
CA LEU A 29 -7.89 -0.64 3.55
C LEU A 29 -7.19 -1.98 3.75
N CYS A 30 -5.97 -1.97 4.28
CA CYS A 30 -5.35 -3.19 4.77
C CYS A 30 -6.08 -3.67 6.05
N PRO A 31 -6.57 -4.92 6.12
CA PRO A 31 -7.32 -5.42 7.27
C PRO A 31 -6.48 -5.58 8.55
N TYR A 32 -5.15 -5.48 8.46
CA TYR A 32 -4.24 -5.70 9.59
C TYR A 32 -3.68 -4.39 10.14
N CYS A 33 -2.98 -3.60 9.34
CA CYS A 33 -2.39 -2.33 9.77
C CYS A 33 -3.35 -1.13 9.67
N ALA A 34 -4.55 -1.30 9.12
CA ALA A 34 -5.50 -0.22 8.82
C ALA A 34 -4.93 0.89 7.90
N THR A 35 -3.85 0.62 7.17
CA THR A 35 -3.32 1.51 6.15
C THR A 35 -4.30 1.61 4.99
N ALA A 36 -4.69 2.83 4.65
CA ALA A 36 -5.51 3.13 3.48
C ALA A 36 -4.61 3.32 2.25
N TYR A 37 -4.86 2.52 1.22
CA TYR A 37 -4.24 2.67 -0.09
C TYR A 37 -5.26 3.28 -1.04
N CYS A 38 -4.88 4.34 -1.74
CA CYS A 38 -5.69 4.98 -2.78
C CYS A 38 -4.89 5.00 -4.09
N PHE A 39 -5.54 4.59 -5.18
CA PHE A 39 -4.99 4.58 -6.52
C PHE A 39 -5.20 5.94 -7.17
N ASP A 40 -4.20 6.80 -7.11
CA ASP A 40 -4.27 8.11 -7.74
C ASP A 40 -3.59 8.08 -9.13
N THR A 41 -4.36 8.33 -10.19
CA THR A 41 -3.83 8.35 -11.58
C THR A 41 -2.88 9.51 -11.89
N ALA A 42 -2.84 10.55 -11.04
CA ALA A 42 -1.89 11.64 -11.19
C ALA A 42 -0.54 11.32 -10.52
N LEU A 43 -0.46 10.26 -9.71
CA LEU A 43 0.79 9.81 -9.09
C LEU A 43 1.57 8.91 -10.06
N ALA A 44 2.89 9.11 -10.12
CA ALA A 44 3.76 8.24 -10.92
C ALA A 44 3.76 6.81 -10.37
N PRO A 45 3.94 5.77 -11.21
CA PRO A 45 3.89 4.38 -10.79
C PRO A 45 4.94 3.99 -9.74
N ASP A 46 6.04 4.76 -9.64
CA ASP A 46 7.12 4.58 -8.65
C ASP A 46 7.06 5.66 -7.54
N SER A 47 5.87 6.23 -7.28
CA SER A 47 5.70 7.26 -6.27
C SER A 47 4.52 6.93 -5.38
N VAL A 48 4.72 7.14 -4.09
CA VAL A 48 3.67 7.02 -3.05
C VAL A 48 3.69 8.27 -2.20
N MET A 49 2.57 8.53 -1.54
CA MET A 49 2.41 9.63 -0.59
C MET A 49 1.91 9.08 0.75
N PRO A 50 2.63 9.33 1.85
CA PRO A 50 3.94 9.98 1.96
C PRO A 50 5.08 9.14 1.34
N ARG A 51 6.11 9.80 0.77
CA ARG A 51 7.23 9.13 0.06
C ARG A 51 7.99 8.12 0.91
N ASP A 52 8.02 8.31 2.22
CA ASP A 52 8.71 7.44 3.18
C ASP A 52 8.11 6.03 3.23
N CYS A 53 6.84 5.89 2.83
CA CYS A 53 6.17 4.59 2.73
C CYS A 53 6.57 3.77 1.50
N LEU A 54 7.44 4.30 0.62
CA LEU A 54 7.92 3.55 -0.54
C LEU A 54 8.98 2.54 -0.10
N TYR A 55 8.63 1.25 -0.12
CA TYR A 55 9.63 0.21 0.05
C TYR A 55 10.39 -0.01 -1.26
N ARG A 56 11.69 0.27 -1.25
CA ARG A 56 12.59 0.02 -2.38
C ARG A 56 13.55 -1.09 -1.98
N GLN A 57 13.43 -2.26 -2.60
CA GLN A 57 14.43 -3.32 -2.47
C GLN A 57 15.73 -2.80 -3.08
N CYS A 58 16.74 -2.61 -2.23
CA CYS A 58 18.05 -2.11 -2.63
C CYS A 58 18.95 -3.24 -3.14
#